data_AF-R9IJM4-F1
#
_entry.id   AF-R9IJM4-F1
#
_cell.length_a   1.000
_cell.length_b   1.000
_cell.length_c   1.000
_cell.angle_alpha   90.00
_cell.angle_beta   90.00
_cell.angle_gamma   90.00
#
_symmetry.space_group_name_H-M   'P 1'
#
loop_
_entity.id
_entity.type
_entity.pdbx_description
1 polymer ?
#
loop_
_entity_poly.entity_id
_entity_poly.type
_entity_poly.pdbx_seq_one_letter_code
_entity_poly.pdbx_strand_id
1 'polypeptide(L)'
;MFFYSQLENLCKIKGIKPSNLVESLGMSKGTMSNWKKGGTPNADAVVRIAEHFGVTTDYLLTGKETSSIPISQEDKEWLSLIHQLPLKAQYEFKGELKGYLKRVDEESVAADSSLSRTGTDNLGK
;
A
#
# COMPACT_ATOMS: atom_id res chain seq x y z
N MET A 1 20.45 -0.98 -10.60
CA MET A 1 19.45 -0.11 -11.27
C MET A 1 18.09 -0.08 -10.57
N PHE A 2 17.69 -1.12 -9.84
CA PHE A 2 16.36 -1.24 -9.22
C PHE A 2 15.94 -0.04 -8.35
N PHE A 3 16.84 0.49 -7.52
CA PHE A 3 16.54 1.67 -6.69
C PHE A 3 16.12 2.91 -7.51
N TYR A 4 16.86 3.22 -8.59
CA TYR A 4 16.53 4.38 -9.42
C TYR A 4 15.18 4.21 -10.12
N SER A 5 14.88 3.01 -10.64
CA SER A 5 13.57 2.75 -11.25
C SER A 5 12.42 2.88 -10.24
N GLN A 6 12.64 2.46 -8.99
CA GLN A 6 11.64 2.58 -7.93
C GLN A 6 11.42 4.04 -7.52
N LEU A 7 12.49 4.81 -7.35
CA LEU A 7 12.44 6.24 -7.12
C LEU A 7 11.72 6.98 -8.27
N GLU A 8 12.03 6.63 -9.51
CA GLU A 8 11.40 7.21 -10.70
C GLU A 8 9.90 6.90 -10.76
N ASN A 9 9.50 5.68 -10.40
CA ASN A 9 8.09 5.30 -10.30
C ASN A 9 7.35 6.11 -9.23
N LEU A 10 7.93 6.26 -8.03
CA LEU A 10 7.32 7.06 -6.94
C LEU A 10 7.19 8.53 -7.33
N CYS A 11 8.22 9.08 -7.97
CA CYS A 11 8.20 10.44 -8.50
C CYS A 11 7.10 10.61 -9.56
N LYS A 12 6.94 9.63 -10.46
CA LYS A 12 5.90 9.63 -11.50
C LYS A 12 4.50 9.64 -10.88
N ILE A 13 4.25 8.81 -9.86
CA ILE A 13 2.96 8.76 -9.16
C ILE A 13 2.62 10.11 -8.50
N LYS A 14 3.61 10.80 -7.94
CA LYS A 14 3.43 12.12 -7.29
C LYS A 14 3.56 13.30 -8.25
N GLY A 15 3.80 13.07 -9.54
CA GLY A 15 3.96 14.14 -10.54
C GLY A 15 5.19 15.02 -10.35
N ILE A 16 6.25 14.52 -9.70
CA ILE A 16 7.49 15.26 -9.43
C ILE A 16 8.65 14.70 -10.26
N LYS A 17 9.67 15.53 -10.53
CA LYS A 17 10.91 15.08 -11.19
C LYS A 17 11.91 14.55 -10.16
N PRO A 18 12.56 13.39 -10.37
CA PRO A 18 13.56 12.87 -9.42
C PRO A 18 14.69 13.85 -9.11
N SER A 19 15.15 14.63 -10.09
CA SER A 19 16.16 15.68 -9.86
C SER A 19 15.70 16.73 -8.87
N ASN A 20 14.46 17.21 -9.02
CA ASN A 20 13.89 18.25 -8.18
C ASN A 20 13.70 17.74 -6.75
N LEU A 21 13.27 16.48 -6.59
CA LEU A 21 13.16 15.83 -5.28
C LEU A 21 14.52 15.72 -4.60
N VAL A 22 15.55 15.23 -5.30
CA VAL A 22 16.89 15.08 -4.74
C VAL A 22 17.44 16.43 -4.27
N GLU A 23 17.25 17.49 -5.05
CA GLU A 23 17.60 18.85 -4.65
C GLU A 23 16.79 19.34 -3.44
N SER A 24 15.48 19.11 -3.40
CA SER A 24 14.64 19.55 -2.27
C SER A 24 14.95 18.81 -0.97
N LEU A 25 15.50 17.59 -1.05
CA LEU A 25 16.00 16.82 0.10
C LEU A 25 17.45 17.17 0.48
N GLY A 26 18.04 18.21 -0.12
CA GLY A 26 19.39 18.69 0.18
C GLY A 26 20.51 17.80 -0.35
N MET A 27 20.23 16.97 -1.36
CA MET A 27 21.21 16.08 -1.99
C MET A 27 21.71 16.64 -3.32
N SER A 28 22.91 16.23 -3.74
CA SER A 28 23.53 16.73 -4.97
C SER A 28 22.93 16.10 -6.24
N LYS A 29 22.93 16.85 -7.35
CA LYS A 29 22.60 16.32 -8.69
C LYS A 29 23.51 15.18 -9.13
N GLY A 30 24.77 15.17 -8.67
CA GLY A 30 25.74 14.10 -8.95
C GLY A 30 25.30 12.76 -8.36
N THR A 31 24.68 12.80 -7.18
CA THR A 31 24.11 11.62 -6.51
C THR A 31 23.02 10.97 -7.35
N MET A 32 22.13 11.76 -7.96
CA MET A 32 21.07 11.24 -8.84
C MET A 32 21.67 10.55 -10.08
N SER A 33 22.67 11.17 -10.73
CA SER A 33 23.34 10.57 -11.89
C SER A 33 24.00 9.24 -11.55
N ASN A 34 24.61 9.13 -10.36
CA ASN A 34 25.21 7.89 -9.87
C ASN A 34 24.16 6.76 -9.73
N TRP A 35 23.01 7.05 -9.11
CA TRP A 35 21.94 6.05 -8.95
C TRP A 35 21.36 5.59 -10.29
N LYS A 36 21.22 6.50 -11.25
CA LYS A 36 20.80 6.16 -12.62
C LYS A 36 21.76 5.18 -13.31
N LYS A 37 23.06 5.28 -13.00
CA LYS A 37 24.10 4.34 -13.48
C LYS A 37 24.20 3.05 -12.65
N GLY A 38 23.37 2.89 -11.62
CA GLY A 38 23.34 1.71 -10.76
C GLY A 38 24.14 1.82 -9.47
N GLY A 39 24.64 3.01 -9.12
CA GLY A 39 25.24 3.25 -7.82
C GLY A 39 24.25 3.04 -6.66
N THR A 40 24.77 2.59 -5.52
CA THR A 40 23.98 2.31 -4.32
C THR A 40 23.71 3.59 -3.54
N PRO A 41 22.45 3.87 -3.13
CA PRO A 41 22.15 4.96 -2.22
C PRO A 41 22.72 4.68 -0.82
N ASN A 42 23.14 5.72 -0.11
CA ASN A 42 23.49 5.58 1.30
C ASN A 42 22.22 5.54 2.17
N ALA A 43 22.36 5.11 3.43
CA ALA A 43 21.22 4.96 4.33
C ALA A 43 20.43 6.27 4.54
N ASP A 44 21.12 7.40 4.69
CA ASP A 44 20.49 8.72 4.87
C ASP A 44 19.59 9.12 3.69
N ALA A 45 20.06 8.90 2.45
CA ALA A 45 19.25 9.13 1.26
C ALA A 45 18.01 8.23 1.20
N VAL A 46 18.16 6.95 1.54
CA VAL A 46 17.04 5.99 1.56
C VAL A 46 15.99 6.42 2.58
N VAL A 47 16.41 6.80 3.79
CA VAL A 47 15.50 7.25 4.86
C VAL A 47 14.75 8.52 4.44
N ARG A 48 15.44 9.57 3.98
CA ARG A 48 14.79 10.83 3.59
C ARG A 48 13.78 10.64 2.46
N ILE A 49 14.10 9.81 1.48
CA ILE A 49 13.20 9.51 0.35
C ILE A 49 11.99 8.71 0.84
N ALA A 50 12.22 7.70 1.68
CA ALA A 50 11.14 6.87 2.24
C ALA A 50 10.15 7.72 3.06
N GLU A 51 10.67 8.59 3.94
CA GLU A 51 9.87 9.53 4.73
C GLU A 51 9.09 10.51 3.84
N HIS A 52 9.72 11.08 2.80
CA HIS A 52 9.05 11.98 1.88
C HIS A 52 7.82 11.34 1.20
N PHE A 53 7.94 10.08 0.79
CA PHE A 53 6.85 9.36 0.14
C PHE A 53 5.89 8.64 1.10
N GLY A 54 6.22 8.59 2.40
CA GLY A 54 5.45 7.84 3.40
C GLY A 54 5.48 6.34 3.18
N VAL A 55 6.59 5.82 2.66
CA VAL A 55 6.79 4.37 2.39
C VAL A 55 7.88 3.80 3.29
N THR A 56 7.96 2.48 3.40
CA THR A 56 9.07 1.83 4.12
C THR A 56 10.37 1.88 3.30
N THR A 57 11.51 1.86 3.99
CA THR A 57 12.82 1.74 3.33
C THR A 57 12.96 0.43 2.57
N ASP A 58 12.36 -0.66 3.07
CA ASP A 58 12.31 -1.95 2.38
C ASP A 58 11.55 -1.84 1.06
N TYR A 59 10.35 -1.24 1.07
CA TYR A 59 9.58 -1.02 -0.15
C TYR A 59 10.35 -0.16 -1.16
N LEU A 60 11.02 0.89 -0.70
CA LEU A 60 11.83 1.75 -1.56
C LEU A 60 13.02 0.99 -2.21
N LEU A 61 13.60 0.01 -1.50
CA LEU A 61 14.77 -0.74 -1.97
C LEU A 61 14.43 -2.01 -2.74
N THR A 62 13.32 -2.65 -2.43
CA THR A 62 12.96 -3.99 -2.95
C THR A 62 11.70 -3.99 -3.79
N GLY A 63 10.89 -2.92 -3.73
CA GLY A 63 9.59 -2.82 -4.38
C GLY A 63 8.56 -3.80 -3.83
N LYS A 64 8.89 -4.53 -2.76
CA LYS A 64 7.97 -5.45 -2.10
C LYS A 64 7.17 -4.64 -1.10
N GLU A 65 5.87 -4.60 -1.31
CA GLU A 65 4.91 -4.22 -0.27
C GLU A 65 5.09 -5.20 0.89
N THR A 66 5.78 -4.77 1.94
CA THR A 66 5.44 -5.28 3.27
C THR A 66 4.07 -4.69 3.52
N SER A 67 3.04 -5.53 3.65
CA SER A 67 1.65 -5.13 3.84
C SER A 67 1.47 -4.43 5.20
N SER A 68 2.09 -3.27 5.37
CA SER A 68 1.79 -2.32 6.42
C SER A 68 0.66 -1.46 5.89
N ILE A 69 -0.56 -1.99 5.97
CA ILE A 69 -1.74 -1.12 5.88
C ILE A 69 -1.53 -0.04 6.95
N PRO A 70 -1.47 1.25 6.58
CA PRO A 70 -1.26 2.31 7.55
C PRO A 70 -2.40 2.27 8.57
N ILE A 71 -2.05 2.05 9.85
CA ILE A 71 -3.01 1.96 10.94
C ILE A 71 -3.57 3.38 11.19
N SER A 72 -4.83 3.59 10.85
CA SER A 72 -5.55 4.83 11.11
C SER A 72 -5.75 5.06 12.62
N GLN A 73 -6.18 6.26 13.02
CA GLN A 73 -6.50 6.49 14.43
C GLN A 73 -7.69 5.64 14.89
N GLU A 74 -8.63 5.38 13.98
CA GLU A 74 -9.77 4.52 14.25
C GLU A 74 -9.34 3.06 14.43
N ASP A 75 -8.40 2.55 13.62
CA ASP A 75 -7.83 1.21 13.80
C ASP A 75 -7.14 1.05 15.16
N LYS A 76 -6.49 2.12 15.66
CA LYS A 76 -5.85 2.10 16.99
C LYS A 76 -6.89 2.10 18.11
N GLU A 77 -8.00 2.80 17.95
CA GLU A 77 -9.10 2.79 18.90
C GLU A 77 -9.70 1.38 19.00
N TRP A 78 -10.01 0.76 17.86
CA TRP A 78 -10.45 -0.64 17.79
C TRP A 78 -9.47 -1.60 18.47
N LEU A 79 -8.17 -1.47 18.20
CA LEU A 79 -7.14 -2.30 18.83
C LEU A 79 -7.10 -2.11 20.36
N SER A 80 -7.25 -0.87 20.83
CA SER A 80 -7.30 -0.56 22.26
C SER A 80 -8.48 -1.24 22.95
N LEU A 81 -9.66 -1.21 22.32
CA LEU A 81 -10.86 -1.88 22.84
C LEU A 81 -10.67 -3.40 22.91
N ILE A 82 -10.12 -4.01 21.86
CA ILE A 82 -9.83 -5.46 21.83
C ILE A 82 -8.90 -5.87 22.96
N HIS A 83 -7.84 -5.09 23.25
CA HIS A 83 -6.90 -5.41 24.32
C HIS A 83 -7.48 -5.29 25.74
N GLN A 84 -8.58 -4.56 25.93
CA GLN A 84 -9.27 -4.49 27.22
C GLN A 84 -10.12 -5.73 27.50
N LEU A 85 -10.42 -6.55 26.48
CA LEU A 85 -11.23 -7.75 26.63
C LEU A 85 -10.40 -8.91 27.23
N PRO A 86 -11.01 -9.78 28.05
CA PRO A 86 -10.41 -11.06 28.42
C PRO A 86 -10.07 -11.89 27.18
N LEU A 87 -9.00 -12.69 27.25
CA LEU A 87 -8.48 -13.45 26.12
C LEU A 87 -9.54 -14.33 25.44
N LYS A 88 -10.43 -14.96 26.22
CA LYS A 88 -11.55 -15.76 25.69
C LYS A 88 -12.49 -14.93 24.82
N ALA A 89 -12.88 -13.74 25.30
CA ALA A 89 -13.76 -12.84 24.56
C ALA A 89 -13.09 -12.34 23.27
N GLN A 90 -11.78 -12.06 23.28
CA GLN A 90 -11.06 -11.72 22.05
C GLN A 90 -11.17 -12.81 20.98
N TYR A 91 -11.08 -14.10 21.37
CA TYR A 91 -11.26 -15.21 20.43
C TYR A 91 -12.69 -15.31 19.89
N GLU A 92 -13.69 -15.13 20.75
CA GLU A 92 -15.10 -15.15 20.38
C GLU A 92 -15.40 -14.03 19.36
N PHE A 93 -15.05 -12.78 19.66
CA PHE A 93 -15.22 -11.64 18.76
C PHE A 93 -14.47 -11.82 17.43
N LYS A 94 -13.24 -12.36 17.46
CA LYS A 94 -12.49 -12.68 16.24
C LYS A 94 -13.22 -13.72 15.37
N GLY A 95 -13.85 -14.71 16.00
CA GLY A 95 -14.67 -15.71 15.31
C GLY A 95 -15.90 -15.09 14.64
N GLU A 96 -16.63 -14.26 15.38
CA GLU A 96 -17.79 -13.53 14.87
C GLU A 96 -17.45 -12.62 13.70
N LEU A 97 -16.38 -11.82 13.83
CA LEU A 97 -15.91 -10.92 12.77
C LEU A 97 -15.55 -11.69 11.49
N LYS A 98 -14.83 -12.81 11.63
CA LYS A 98 -14.54 -13.70 10.48
C LYS A 98 -15.81 -14.26 9.86
N GLY A 99 -16.77 -14.67 10.68
CA GLY A 99 -18.06 -15.16 10.20
C GLY A 99 -18.86 -14.10 9.46
N TYR A 100 -18.82 -12.86 9.92
CA TYR A 100 -19.45 -11.72 9.26
C TYR A 100 -18.80 -11.42 7.90
N LEU A 101 -17.47 -11.29 7.86
CA LEU A 101 -16.72 -11.01 6.62
C LEU A 101 -16.98 -12.08 5.56
N LYS A 102 -17.00 -13.36 5.96
CA LYS A 102 -17.32 -14.46 5.04
C LYS A 102 -18.68 -14.29 4.37
N ARG A 103 -19.71 -13.86 5.12
CA ARG A 103 -21.05 -13.63 4.57
C ARG A 103 -21.07 -12.45 3.60
N VAL A 104 -20.39 -11.36 3.93
CA VAL A 104 -20.26 -10.19 3.04
C VAL A 104 -19.61 -10.58 1.72
N ASP A 105 -18.54 -11.39 1.77
CA ASP A 105 -17.88 -11.90 0.57
C ASP A 105 -18.83 -12.80 -0.25
N GLU A 106 -19.56 -13.72 0.40
CA GLU A 106 -20.53 -14.61 -0.27
C GLU A 106 -21.69 -13.83 -0.93
N GLU A 107 -22.22 -12.81 -0.26
CA GLU A 107 -23.26 -11.93 -0.80
C GLU A 107 -22.77 -11.10 -1.99
N SER A 108 -21.53 -10.61 -1.94
CA SER A 108 -20.90 -9.88 -3.05
C SER A 108 -20.76 -10.75 -4.30
N VAL A 109 -20.30 -12.00 -4.14
CA VAL A 109 -20.15 -12.97 -5.24
C VAL A 109 -21.51 -13.38 -5.82
N ALA A 110 -22.53 -13.55 -4.97
CA ALA A 110 -23.88 -13.89 -5.42
C ALA A 110 -24.54 -12.77 -6.23
N ALA A 111 -24.36 -11.50 -5.83
CA ALA A 111 -24.85 -10.34 -6.54
C ALA A 111 -24.22 -10.20 -7.94
N ASP A 112 -22.89 -10.34 -8.04
CA ASP A 112 -22.16 -10.29 -9.32
C ASP A 112 -22.58 -11.42 -10.28
N SER A 113 -22.83 -12.61 -9.74
CA SER A 113 -23.30 -13.75 -10.55
C SER A 113 -24.70 -13.54 -11.13
N SER A 114 -25.58 -12.80 -10.43
CA SER A 114 -26.95 -12.53 -10.86
C SER A 114 -27.03 -11.48 -11.98
N LEU A 115 -26.14 -10.48 -11.96
CA LEU A 115 -26.04 -9.46 -13.01
C LEU A 115 -25.56 -10.03 -14.36
N SER A 116 -24.80 -11.14 -14.36
CA SER A 116 -24.31 -11.79 -15.58
C SER A 116 -25.37 -12.57 -16.36
N ARG A 117 -26.54 -12.86 -15.75
CA ARG A 117 -27.60 -13.69 -16.36
C ARG A 117 -28.76 -12.89 -16.96
N THR A 118 -28.86 -11.60 -16.71
CA THR A 118 -29.87 -10.73 -17.33
C THR A 118 -29.30 -10.05 -18.59
N GLY A 119 -28.75 -10.85 -19.50
CA GLY A 119 -28.40 -10.41 -20.85
C GLY A 119 -29.63 -10.51 -21.75
N THR A 120 -30.08 -9.37 -22.25
CA THR A 120 -31.24 -9.18 -23.13
C THR A 120 -31.22 -10.10 -24.37
N ASP A 121 -32.13 -11.06 -24.42
CA ASP A 121 -32.58 -11.73 -25.65
C ASP A 121 -33.73 -10.94 -26.26
N ASN A 122 -33.42 -9.74 -26.76
CA ASN A 122 -34.39 -9.00 -27.56
C ASN A 122 -34.37 -9.51 -29.00
N LEU A 123 -35.46 -10.19 -29.37
CA LEU A 123 -35.83 -10.56 -30.73
C LEU A 123 -35.72 -9.37 -31.68
N GLY A 124 -35.00 -9.56 -32.79
CA GLY A 124 -35.08 -8.74 -33.99
C GLY A 124 -35.20 -9.65 -35.20
N LYS A 125 -36.28 -9.47 -35.95
CA LYS A 125 -36.74 -10.23 -37.12
C LYS A 125 -35.71 -10.33 -38.25
#